data_AF-A0A7C2SXW2-F1
#
_entry.id   AF-A0A7C2SXW2-F1
#
_cell.length_a   1.000
_cell.length_b   1.000
_cell.length_c   1.000
_cell.angle_alpha   90.00
_cell.angle_beta   90.00
_cell.angle_gamma   90.00
#
_symmetry.space_group_name_H-M   'P 1'
#
loop_
_entity.id
_entity.type
_entity.pdbx_description
1 polymer ?
#
loop_
_entity_poly.entity_id
_entity_poly.type
_entity_poly.pdbx_seq_one_letter_code
_entity_poly.pdbx_strand_id
1 'polypeptide(L)'
;MLEIENLFEFLLKNFETIKIIIYFLALIYSFNLFLLWLYFEIKNKEESGFWLDLIGLIKMYKNYKSLKSKTITYEEIKKSYLENHKAGLINLKNYFLFVLDVLGYTGKDFEEKINNINDEDLPNKEEVKKALKAILLLEKNNRTLKEEEYELLFSTLEKALYHLNIIEKEDFLVTSLK
;
A
#
# COMPACT_ATOMS: atom_id res chain seq x y z
N MET A 1 -42.04 20.07 -43.11
CA MET A 1 -41.70 18.78 -43.76
C MET A 1 -40.59 18.99 -44.78
N LEU A 2 -40.81 19.85 -45.80
CA LEU A 2 -39.81 20.22 -46.81
C LEU A 2 -38.46 20.74 -46.25
N GLU A 3 -38.49 21.55 -45.19
CA GLU A 3 -37.26 22.11 -44.58
C GLU A 3 -36.42 21.06 -43.82
N ILE A 4 -37.08 20.04 -43.26
CA ILE A 4 -36.41 18.95 -42.54
C ILE A 4 -35.77 17.99 -43.54
N GLU A 5 -36.45 17.69 -44.65
CA GLU A 5 -35.88 16.90 -45.75
C GLU A 5 -34.67 17.59 -46.38
N ASN A 6 -34.75 18.90 -46.63
CA ASN A 6 -33.63 19.67 -47.16
C ASN A 6 -32.43 19.72 -46.21
N LEU A 7 -32.67 19.81 -44.89
CA LEU A 7 -31.63 19.71 -43.88
C LEU A 7 -31.01 18.30 -43.87
N PHE A 8 -31.82 17.26 -43.98
CA PHE A 8 -31.36 15.87 -43.95
C PHE A 8 -30.53 15.52 -45.18
N GLU A 9 -30.93 15.94 -46.38
CA GLU A 9 -30.14 15.81 -47.60
C GLU A 9 -28.82 16.59 -47.50
N PHE A 10 -28.84 17.79 -46.94
CA PHE A 10 -27.62 18.57 -46.71
C PHE A 10 -26.65 17.87 -45.74
N LEU A 11 -27.15 17.29 -44.65
CA LEU A 11 -26.36 16.54 -43.68
C LEU A 11 -25.78 15.26 -44.29
N LEU A 12 -26.55 14.51 -45.09
CA LEU A 12 -26.09 13.30 -45.78
C LEU A 12 -25.01 13.63 -46.82
N LYS A 13 -25.23 14.69 -47.62
CA LYS A 13 -24.31 15.09 -48.68
C LYS A 13 -22.97 15.62 -48.13
N ASN A 14 -22.97 16.20 -46.93
CA ASN A 14 -21.79 16.79 -46.30
C ASN A 14 -21.31 16.03 -45.06
N PHE A 15 -21.75 14.78 -44.87
CA PHE A 15 -21.56 14.02 -43.64
C PHE A 15 -20.08 13.93 -43.21
N GLU A 16 -19.18 13.62 -44.15
CA GLU A 16 -17.74 13.53 -43.87
C GLU A 16 -17.14 14.88 -43.47
N THR A 17 -17.53 15.97 -44.14
CA THR A 17 -17.09 17.33 -43.80
C THR A 17 -17.54 17.71 -42.39
N ILE A 18 -18.78 17.38 -42.02
CA ILE A 18 -19.33 17.66 -40.68
C ILE A 18 -18.59 16.85 -39.62
N LYS A 19 -18.30 15.58 -39.89
CA LYS A 19 -17.52 14.71 -38.99
C LYS A 19 -16.12 15.26 -38.73
N ILE A 20 -15.44 15.74 -39.77
CA ILE A 20 -14.13 16.37 -39.65
C ILE A 20 -14.21 17.65 -38.80
N ILE A 21 -15.21 18.49 -39.02
CA ILE A 21 -15.42 19.72 -38.23
C ILE A 21 -15.64 19.38 -36.75
N ILE A 22 -16.51 18.40 -36.46
CA ILE A 22 -16.77 17.93 -35.08
C ILE A 22 -15.48 17.39 -34.44
N TYR A 23 -14.69 16.62 -35.18
CA TYR A 23 -13.42 16.10 -34.69
C TYR A 23 -12.43 17.23 -34.33
N PHE A 24 -12.28 18.24 -35.19
CA PHE A 24 -11.44 19.40 -34.89
C PHE A 24 -11.96 20.22 -33.71
N LEU A 25 -13.28 20.41 -33.59
CA LEU A 25 -13.89 21.06 -32.42
C LEU A 25 -13.62 20.28 -31.13
N ALA A 26 -13.71 18.95 -31.17
CA ALA A 26 -13.40 18.10 -30.03
C ALA A 26 -11.92 18.17 -29.64
N LEU A 27 -11.02 18.21 -30.63
CA LEU A 27 -9.58 18.39 -30.42
C LEU A 27 -9.26 19.75 -29.77
N ILE A 28 -9.83 20.83 -30.30
CA ILE A 28 -9.66 22.17 -29.75
C ILE A 28 -10.20 22.24 -28.32
N TYR A 29 -11.37 21.66 -28.08
CA TYR A 29 -11.96 21.59 -26.74
C TYR A 29 -11.07 20.82 -25.76
N SER A 30 -10.56 19.66 -26.19
CA SER A 30 -9.66 18.82 -25.38
C SER A 30 -8.34 19.55 -25.08
N PHE A 31 -7.79 20.26 -26.06
CA PHE A 31 -6.58 21.05 -25.87
C PHE A 31 -6.81 22.23 -24.92
N ASN A 32 -7.94 22.92 -25.01
CA ASN A 32 -8.30 23.98 -24.07
C ASN A 32 -8.51 23.45 -22.65
N LEU A 33 -9.11 22.27 -22.48
CA LEU A 33 -9.21 21.62 -21.17
C LEU A 33 -7.82 21.29 -20.60
N PHE A 34 -6.90 20.81 -21.44
CA PHE A 34 -5.53 20.56 -21.04
C PHE A 34 -4.79 21.85 -20.63
N LEU A 35 -4.98 22.95 -21.36
CA LEU A 35 -4.41 24.25 -21.00
C LEU A 35 -5.04 24.84 -19.72
N LEU A 36 -6.36 24.67 -19.55
CA LEU A 36 -7.06 25.07 -18.33
C LEU A 36 -6.54 24.29 -17.13
N TRP A 37 -6.33 22.99 -17.29
CA TRP A 37 -5.72 22.13 -16.28
C TRP A 37 -4.29 22.58 -15.94
N LEU A 38 -3.44 22.82 -16.95
CA LEU A 38 -2.08 23.36 -16.75
C LEU A 38 -2.08 24.72 -16.04
N TYR A 39 -3.04 25.59 -16.37
CA TYR A 39 -3.19 26.88 -15.71
C TYR A 39 -3.55 26.70 -14.23
N PHE A 40 -4.43 25.76 -13.88
CA PHE A 40 -4.75 25.45 -12.48
C PHE A 40 -3.58 24.80 -11.73
N GLU A 41 -2.86 23.85 -12.33
CA GLU A 41 -1.61 23.25 -11.83
C GLU A 41 -0.59 24.35 -11.44
N ILE A 42 -0.29 25.26 -12.38
CA ILE A 42 0.69 26.34 -12.20
C ILE A 42 0.22 27.35 -11.15
N LYS A 43 -1.07 27.70 -11.15
CA LYS A 43 -1.65 28.72 -10.27
C LYS A 43 -1.76 28.23 -8.83
N ASN A 44 -2.13 26.97 -8.64
CA ASN A 44 -2.39 26.42 -7.31
C ASN A 44 -1.13 25.87 -6.65
N LYS A 45 -0.03 25.61 -7.38
CA LYS A 45 1.25 25.08 -6.83
C LYS A 45 1.12 23.82 -5.95
N GLU A 46 -0.04 23.19 -5.91
CA GLU A 46 -0.40 22.16 -4.93
C GLU A 46 -0.33 20.72 -5.49
N GLU A 47 -0.10 20.52 -6.79
CA GLU A 47 -0.29 19.21 -7.44
C GLU A 47 0.97 18.38 -7.69
N SER A 48 2.11 18.72 -7.08
CA SER A 48 3.08 17.65 -6.80
C SER A 48 2.46 16.58 -5.90
N GLY A 49 1.54 16.96 -5.00
CA GLY A 49 0.79 16.06 -4.13
C GLY A 49 -0.07 15.04 -4.88
N PHE A 50 -0.89 15.46 -5.83
CA PHE A 50 -1.80 14.56 -6.56
C PHE A 50 -1.05 13.47 -7.36
N TRP A 51 0.01 13.85 -8.09
CA TRP A 51 0.82 12.87 -8.83
C TRP A 51 1.64 11.97 -7.89
N LEU A 52 2.15 12.51 -6.77
CA LEU A 52 2.81 11.71 -5.74
C LEU A 52 1.84 10.71 -5.09
N ASP A 53 0.61 11.12 -4.82
CA ASP A 53 -0.44 10.28 -4.25
C ASP A 53 -0.92 9.23 -5.25
N LEU A 54 -1.02 9.56 -6.53
CA LEU A 54 -1.35 8.60 -7.59
C LEU A 54 -0.21 7.58 -7.77
N ILE A 55 1.04 8.01 -7.75
CA ILE A 55 2.22 7.12 -7.75
C ILE A 55 2.24 6.28 -6.46
N GLY A 56 1.84 6.85 -5.33
CA GLY A 56 1.65 6.17 -4.04
C GLY A 56 0.61 5.06 -4.11
N LEU A 57 -0.56 5.34 -4.68
CA LEU A 57 -1.64 4.38 -4.94
C LEU A 57 -1.21 3.26 -5.90
N ILE A 58 -0.49 3.60 -6.97
CA ILE A 58 0.04 2.61 -7.91
C ILE A 58 1.09 1.72 -7.23
N LYS A 59 1.94 2.28 -6.37
CA LYS A 59 2.89 1.52 -5.53
C LYS A 59 2.16 0.64 -4.54
N MET A 60 1.17 1.16 -3.80
CA MET A 60 0.35 0.37 -2.88
C MET A 60 -0.33 -0.79 -3.60
N TYR A 61 -0.94 -0.56 -4.78
CA TYR A 61 -1.60 -1.61 -5.55
C TYR A 61 -0.61 -2.67 -6.05
N LYS A 62 0.57 -2.26 -6.53
CA LYS A 62 1.65 -3.16 -6.92
C LYS A 62 2.20 -3.95 -5.73
N ASN A 63 2.33 -3.31 -4.57
CA ASN A 63 2.75 -3.93 -3.32
C ASN A 63 1.69 -4.89 -2.76
N TYR A 64 0.41 -4.57 -2.87
CA TYR A 64 -0.72 -5.43 -2.51
C TYR A 64 -0.80 -6.68 -3.42
N LYS A 65 -0.60 -6.50 -4.72
CA LYS A 65 -0.49 -7.64 -5.64
C LYS A 65 0.77 -8.48 -5.37
N SER A 66 1.87 -7.84 -4.96
CA SER A 66 3.06 -8.51 -4.46
C SER A 66 2.81 -9.26 -3.15
N LEU A 67 1.98 -8.73 -2.24
CA LEU A 67 1.53 -9.42 -1.02
C LEU A 67 0.90 -10.76 -1.38
N LYS A 68 -0.05 -10.72 -2.32
CA LYS A 68 -0.74 -11.92 -2.79
C LYS A 68 0.16 -12.90 -3.55
N SER A 69 1.29 -12.43 -4.08
CA SER A 69 2.17 -13.23 -4.94
C SER A 69 3.48 -13.68 -4.27
N LYS A 70 3.87 -13.13 -3.11
CA LYS A 70 5.16 -13.43 -2.45
C LYS A 70 5.03 -14.20 -1.14
N THR A 71 3.82 -14.45 -0.65
CA THR A 71 3.62 -14.87 0.73
C THR A 71 4.04 -16.30 0.98
N ILE A 72 5.15 -16.43 1.71
CA ILE A 72 5.10 -17.21 2.95
C ILE A 72 3.88 -16.70 3.71
N THR A 73 2.80 -17.49 3.72
CA THR A 73 1.59 -17.16 4.49
C THR A 73 1.94 -17.04 5.97
N TYR A 74 1.11 -16.35 6.75
CA TYR A 74 1.32 -16.29 8.20
C TYR A 74 1.45 -17.70 8.80
N GLU A 75 0.66 -18.66 8.30
CA GLU A 75 0.75 -20.10 8.54
C GLU A 75 2.14 -20.70 8.28
N GLU A 76 2.82 -20.29 7.22
CA GLU A 76 4.18 -20.76 6.93
C GLU A 76 5.21 -20.14 7.87
N ILE A 77 4.99 -18.89 8.32
CA ILE A 77 5.83 -18.27 9.36
C ILE A 77 5.67 -19.03 10.68
N LYS A 78 4.43 -19.40 11.05
CA LYS A 78 4.14 -20.24 12.22
C LYS A 78 4.88 -21.58 12.15
N LYS A 79 4.76 -22.28 11.02
CA LYS A 79 5.48 -23.55 10.78
C LYS A 79 6.99 -23.37 10.91
N SER A 80 7.53 -22.33 10.28
CA SER A 80 8.95 -22.00 10.35
C SER A 80 9.41 -21.70 11.79
N TYR A 81 8.56 -21.08 12.62
CA TYR A 81 8.86 -20.83 14.03
C TYR A 81 8.90 -22.11 14.85
N LEU A 82 7.96 -23.04 14.62
CA LEU A 82 7.93 -24.34 15.30
C LEU A 82 9.13 -25.23 14.92
N GLU A 83 9.62 -25.14 13.68
CA GLU A 83 10.81 -25.86 13.24
C GLU A 83 12.11 -25.21 13.73
N ASN A 84 12.15 -23.87 13.73
CA ASN A 84 13.31 -23.10 14.16
C ASN A 84 12.88 -21.69 14.60
N HIS A 85 12.83 -21.47 15.92
CA HIS A 85 12.40 -20.20 16.50
C HIS A 85 13.12 -18.97 15.94
N LYS A 86 14.44 -19.06 15.73
CA LYS A 86 15.24 -17.96 15.18
C LYS A 86 14.82 -17.65 13.74
N ALA A 87 14.69 -18.66 12.89
CA ALA A 87 14.29 -18.49 11.50
C ALA A 87 12.85 -17.94 11.40
N GLY A 88 11.92 -18.52 12.17
CA GLY A 88 10.53 -18.05 12.22
C GLY A 88 10.42 -16.61 12.71
N LEU A 89 11.19 -16.21 13.72
CA LEU A 89 11.19 -14.85 14.22
C LEU A 89 11.73 -13.83 13.19
N ILE A 90 12.77 -14.20 12.44
CA ILE A 90 13.29 -13.37 11.34
C ILE A 90 12.25 -13.25 10.22
N ASN A 91 11.57 -14.35 9.88
CA ASN A 91 10.49 -14.36 8.90
C ASN A 91 9.32 -13.47 9.33
N LEU A 92 8.92 -13.54 10.61
CA LEU A 92 7.87 -12.67 11.17
C LEU A 92 8.25 -11.20 11.10
N LYS A 93 9.49 -10.85 11.47
CA LYS A 93 10.01 -9.47 11.33
C LYS A 93 9.96 -8.99 9.88
N ASN A 94 10.40 -9.81 8.93
CA ASN A 94 10.38 -9.46 7.51
C ASN A 94 8.94 -9.26 7.01
N TYR A 95 8.02 -10.13 7.43
CA TYR A 95 6.61 -10.03 7.10
C TYR A 95 5.97 -8.76 7.67
N PHE A 96 6.24 -8.44 8.94
CA PHE A 96 5.75 -7.22 9.57
C PHE A 96 6.24 -5.95 8.86
N LEU A 97 7.54 -5.84 8.56
CA LEU A 97 8.08 -4.69 7.82
C LEU A 97 7.44 -4.54 6.43
N PHE A 98 7.17 -5.67 5.78
CA PHE A 98 6.50 -5.70 4.49
C PHE A 98 5.03 -5.26 4.60
N VAL A 99 4.31 -5.67 5.64
CA VAL A 99 2.96 -5.16 5.95
C VAL A 99 2.96 -3.64 6.07
N LEU A 100 3.92 -3.06 6.80
CA LEU A 100 4.01 -1.61 6.94
C LEU A 100 4.18 -0.90 5.58
N ASP A 101 5.01 -1.47 4.70
CA ASP A 101 5.23 -0.95 3.34
C ASP A 101 3.97 -1.04 2.46
N VAL A 102 3.13 -2.05 2.67
CA VAL A 102 1.88 -2.22 1.92
C VAL A 102 0.83 -1.24 2.43
N LEU A 103 0.68 -1.13 3.75
CA LEU A 103 -0.28 -0.21 4.37
C LEU A 103 0.04 1.26 4.09
N GLY A 104 1.22 1.53 3.49
CA GLY A 104 1.59 2.87 3.03
C GLY A 104 2.28 3.70 4.12
N TYR A 105 2.71 3.10 5.22
CA TYR A 105 3.44 3.82 6.26
C TYR A 105 4.85 4.16 5.76
N THR A 106 5.06 5.44 5.48
CA THR A 106 6.32 5.97 4.95
C THR A 106 7.26 6.41 6.07
N GLY A 107 8.57 6.23 5.87
CA GLY A 107 9.63 6.67 6.78
C GLY A 107 11.01 6.22 6.27
N LYS A 108 12.07 6.91 6.70
CA LYS A 108 13.47 6.59 6.34
C LYS A 108 13.92 5.27 6.95
N ASP A 109 13.39 4.92 8.12
CA ASP A 109 13.64 3.67 8.82
C ASP A 109 12.34 3.10 9.43
N PHE A 110 12.43 1.90 10.03
CA PHE A 110 11.26 1.26 10.63
C PHE A 110 10.73 2.02 11.86
N GLU A 111 11.55 2.81 12.54
CA GLU A 111 11.13 3.57 13.73
C GLU A 111 10.23 4.74 13.31
N GLU A 112 10.64 5.47 12.27
CA GLU A 112 9.85 6.54 11.68
C GLU A 112 8.53 6.01 11.12
N LYS A 113 8.57 4.86 10.43
CA LYS A 113 7.34 4.19 9.94
C LYS A 113 6.37 3.87 11.06
N ILE A 114 6.84 3.31 12.18
CA ILE A 114 5.99 2.96 13.33
C ILE A 114 5.47 4.21 14.04
N ASN A 115 6.28 5.26 14.18
CA ASN A 115 5.85 6.50 14.81
C ASN A 115 4.73 7.20 14.03
N ASN A 116 4.68 7.02 12.71
CA ASN A 116 3.65 7.58 11.83
C ASN A 116 2.31 6.83 11.84
N ILE A 117 2.23 5.66 12.49
CA ILE A 117 0.97 4.94 12.71
C ILE A 117 0.20 5.69 13.81
N ASN A 118 -1.14 5.70 13.85
CA ASN A 118 -1.86 6.29 14.99
C ASN A 118 -1.77 5.39 16.23
N ASP A 119 -1.86 5.97 17.43
CA ASP A 119 -1.86 5.19 18.69
C ASP A 119 -3.08 4.27 18.82
N GLU A 120 -4.20 4.62 18.16
CA GLU A 120 -5.40 3.79 18.09
C GLU A 120 -5.17 2.52 17.25
N ASP A 121 -4.45 2.65 16.12
CA ASP A 121 -4.18 1.56 15.19
C ASP A 121 -3.05 0.64 15.68
N LEU A 122 -2.11 1.18 16.46
CA LEU A 122 -1.02 0.43 17.05
C LEU A 122 -0.70 0.96 18.46
N PRO A 123 -1.32 0.44 19.52
CA PRO A 123 -1.13 0.96 20.88
C PRO A 123 0.23 0.57 21.49
N ASN A 124 0.90 -0.47 21.00
CA ASN A 124 2.13 -1.03 21.56
C ASN A 124 3.42 -0.63 20.80
N LYS A 125 3.46 0.56 20.19
CA LYS A 125 4.57 1.00 19.31
C LYS A 125 5.96 0.86 19.93
N GLU A 126 6.12 1.25 21.19
CA GLU A 126 7.42 1.19 21.88
C GLU A 126 7.92 -0.24 22.04
N GLU A 127 7.02 -1.17 22.35
CA GLU A 127 7.33 -2.59 22.50
C GLU A 127 7.69 -3.20 21.14
N VAL A 128 6.93 -2.86 20.10
CA VAL A 128 7.21 -3.30 18.71
C VAL A 128 8.57 -2.79 18.24
N LYS A 129 8.91 -1.52 18.48
CA LYS A 129 10.23 -0.96 18.15
C LYS A 129 11.35 -1.69 18.86
N LYS A 130 11.19 -1.98 20.16
CA LYS A 130 12.17 -2.74 20.95
C LYS A 130 12.31 -4.18 20.42
N ALA A 131 11.20 -4.84 20.10
CA ALA A 131 11.20 -6.19 19.55
C ALA A 131 11.93 -6.24 18.20
N LEU A 132 11.62 -5.34 17.26
CA LEU A 132 12.31 -5.25 15.97
C LEU A 132 13.82 -5.02 16.13
N LYS A 133 14.23 -4.13 17.03
CA LYS A 133 15.65 -3.90 17.34
C LYS A 133 16.32 -5.17 17.85
N ALA A 134 15.67 -5.89 18.78
CA ALA A 134 16.20 -7.14 19.32
C ALA A 134 16.36 -8.21 18.23
N ILE A 135 15.37 -8.36 17.35
CA ILE A 135 15.43 -9.33 16.24
C ILE A 135 16.54 -8.96 15.25
N LEU A 136 16.70 -7.68 14.90
CA LEU A 136 17.78 -7.21 14.03
C LEU A 136 19.17 -7.48 14.63
N LEU A 137 19.32 -7.31 15.95
CA LEU A 137 20.56 -7.66 16.65
C LEU A 137 20.81 -9.17 16.66
N LEU A 138 19.76 -9.98 16.75
CA LEU A 138 19.82 -11.44 16.75
C LEU A 138 20.08 -12.03 15.35
N GLU A 139 19.70 -11.31 14.31
CA GLU A 139 20.05 -11.64 12.92
C GLU A 139 21.54 -11.35 12.64
N LYS A 140 22.03 -10.20 13.13
CA LYS A 140 23.44 -9.79 12.97
C LYS A 140 24.40 -10.61 13.82
N ASN A 141 23.96 -11.06 14.99
CA ASN A 141 24.78 -11.82 15.92
C ASN A 141 24.34 -13.28 15.95
N ASN A 142 25.27 -14.23 15.97
CA ASN A 142 24.91 -15.65 16.08
C ASN A 142 24.52 -16.07 17.51
N ARG A 143 23.88 -15.16 18.26
CA ARG A 143 23.37 -15.41 19.61
C ARG A 143 22.10 -16.25 19.54
N THR A 144 21.93 -17.08 20.57
CA THR A 144 20.74 -17.87 20.83
C THR A 144 20.06 -17.28 22.06
N LEU A 145 18.76 -17.08 22.00
CA LEU A 145 17.95 -16.68 23.15
C LEU A 145 17.39 -17.89 23.87
N LYS A 146 16.85 -17.66 25.07
CA LYS A 146 15.96 -18.60 25.73
C LYS A 146 14.62 -18.66 24.98
N GLU A 147 13.91 -19.77 25.12
CA GLU A 147 12.61 -19.99 24.49
C GLU A 147 11.60 -18.90 24.87
N GLU A 148 11.54 -18.54 26.16
CA GLU A 148 10.71 -17.45 26.70
C GLU A 148 10.96 -16.10 26.01
N GLU A 149 12.21 -15.81 25.67
CA GLU A 149 12.59 -14.57 24.98
C GLU A 149 12.19 -14.61 23.50
N TYR A 150 12.27 -15.77 22.84
CA TYR A 150 11.73 -15.95 21.49
C TYR A 150 10.21 -15.76 21.47
N GLU A 151 9.49 -16.35 22.40
CA GLU A 151 8.03 -16.25 22.52
C GLU A 151 7.56 -14.82 22.80
N LEU A 152 8.27 -14.11 23.67
CA LEU A 152 7.97 -12.71 23.95
C LEU A 152 8.12 -11.83 22.70
N LEU A 153 9.21 -12.01 21.95
CA LEU A 153 9.44 -11.25 20.71
C LEU A 153 8.41 -11.62 19.63
N PHE A 154 8.08 -12.90 19.50
CA PHE A 154 7.11 -13.39 18.54
C PHE A 154 5.72 -12.83 18.85
N SER A 155 5.22 -13.04 20.07
CA SER A 155 3.90 -12.57 20.50
C SER A 155 3.74 -11.05 20.45
N THR A 156 4.81 -10.28 20.67
CA THR A 156 4.79 -8.81 20.53
C THR A 156 4.48 -8.42 19.08
N LEU A 157 5.08 -9.09 18.10
CA LEU A 157 4.81 -8.85 16.68
C LEU A 157 3.47 -9.45 16.23
N GLU A 158 3.03 -10.59 16.77
CA GLU A 158 1.68 -11.12 16.49
C GLU A 158 0.60 -10.12 16.92
N LYS A 159 0.70 -9.58 18.14
CA LYS A 159 -0.23 -8.56 18.64
C LYS A 159 -0.24 -7.32 17.75
N ALA A 160 0.93 -6.90 17.26
CA ALA A 160 1.01 -5.77 16.34
C ALA A 160 0.29 -6.06 15.01
N LEU A 161 0.46 -7.25 14.44
CA LEU A 161 -0.26 -7.68 13.23
C LEU A 161 -1.77 -7.75 13.46
N TYR A 162 -2.20 -8.19 14.64
CA TYR A 162 -3.61 -8.20 15.03
C TYR A 162 -4.21 -6.80 15.11
N HIS A 163 -3.53 -5.86 15.78
CA HIS A 163 -3.99 -4.46 15.87
C HIS A 163 -4.09 -3.80 14.48
N LEU A 164 -3.21 -4.16 13.56
CA LEU A 164 -3.25 -3.71 12.17
C LEU A 164 -4.29 -4.47 11.30
N ASN A 165 -5.12 -5.33 11.91
CA ASN A 165 -6.12 -6.16 11.23
C ASN A 165 -5.56 -7.07 10.12
N ILE A 166 -4.34 -7.56 10.30
CA ILE A 166 -3.67 -8.45 9.33
C ILE A 166 -3.92 -9.92 9.63
N ILE A 167 -4.00 -10.27 10.91
CA ILE A 167 -4.26 -11.63 11.40
C ILE A 167 -5.42 -11.61 12.39
N GLU A 168 -6.12 -12.72 12.54
CA GLU A 168 -7.18 -12.87 13.52
C GLU A 168 -6.63 -13.40 14.85
N LYS A 169 -7.40 -13.28 15.93
CA LYS A 169 -6.98 -13.78 17.24
C LYS A 169 -6.80 -15.30 17.25
N GLU A 170 -7.56 -15.99 16.41
CA GLU A 170 -7.49 -17.45 16.20
C GLU A 170 -6.18 -17.88 15.56
N ASP A 171 -5.48 -16.94 14.92
CA ASP A 171 -4.19 -17.19 14.30
C ASP A 171 -3.02 -17.15 15.27
N PHE A 172 -3.23 -16.79 16.54
CA PHE A 172 -2.11 -16.60 17.49
C PHE A 172 -1.43 -17.94 17.78
N LEU A 173 -0.13 -18.00 17.54
CA LEU A 173 0.70 -19.13 17.89
C LEU A 173 0.95 -19.18 19.40
N VAL A 174 1.11 -18.01 20.02
CA VAL A 174 1.22 -17.87 21.48
C VAL A 174 -0.15 -17.57 22.06
N THR A 175 -0.90 -18.61 22.41
CA THR A 175 -2.28 -18.49 22.96
C THR A 175 -2.33 -18.04 24.43
N SER A 176 -1.22 -17.65 25.04
CA SER A 176 -1.18 -17.31 26.47
C SER A 176 -0.21 -16.18 26.81
N LEU A 177 -0.75 -14.98 26.95
CA LEU A 177 -0.52 -14.19 28.16
C LEU A 177 -1.90 -13.73 28.62
N LYS A 178 -2.39 -14.41 29.67
CA LYS A 178 -3.56 -13.99 30.45
C LYS A 178 -3.36 -12.57 30.99
#